data_AF-Q101G4-F1
#
_entry.id   AF-Q101G4-F1
#
_cell.length_a   1.000
_cell.length_b   1.000
_cell.length_c   1.000
_cell.angle_alpha   90.00
_cell.angle_beta   90.00
_cell.angle_gamma   90.00
#
_symmetry.space_group_name_H-M   'P 1'
#
loop_
_entity.id
_entity.type
_entity.pdbx_description
1 polymer ?
#
loop_
_entity_poly.entity_id
_entity_poly.type
_entity_poly.pdbx_seq_one_letter_code
_entity_poly.pdbx_strand_id
1 'polypeptide(L)' 'SVGSLISMVAVFMFILIIWEAFAAERPILFSEGLSSSLEWLHFTPPADHSYDETPMVSNY' A
#
# COMPACT_ATOMS: atom_id res chain seq x y z
N SER A 1 0.33 -2.12 33.24
CA SER A 1 1.72 -1.96 32.77
C SER A 1 1.80 -0.76 31.84
N VAL A 2 2.85 0.05 31.94
CA VAL A 2 3.06 1.24 31.08
C VAL A 2 3.11 0.85 29.59
N GLY A 3 3.68 -0.32 29.26
CA GLY A 3 3.73 -0.81 27.88
C GLY A 3 2.36 -1.00 27.23
N SER A 4 1.35 -1.42 27.98
CA SER A 4 -0.01 -1.56 27.45
C SER A 4 -0.66 -0.23 27.09
N LEU A 5 -0.37 0.83 27.85
CA LEU A 5 -0.85 2.19 27.53
C LEU A 5 -0.16 2.72 26.27
N ILE A 6 1.14 2.47 26.13
CA ILE A 6 1.89 2.84 24.91
C ILE A 6 1.31 2.12 23.68
N SER A 7 1.06 0.81 23.77
CA SER A 7 0.42 0.04 22.69
C SER A 7 -0.98 0.56 22.36
N MET A 8 -1.78 0.91 23.37
CA MET A 8 -3.12 1.48 23.17
C MET A 8 -3.05 2.81 22.40
N VAL A 9 -2.15 3.72 22.80
CA VAL A 9 -1.95 5.01 22.11
C VAL A 9 -1.46 4.79 20.67
N ALA A 10 -0.56 3.83 20.44
CA ALA A 10 -0.07 3.51 19.10
C ALA A 10 -1.20 3.06 18.15
N VAL A 11 -2.17 2.27 18.62
CA VAL A 11 -3.32 1.85 17.82
C VAL A 11 -4.22 3.03 17.46
N PHE A 12 -4.48 3.94 18.41
CA PHE A 12 -5.25 5.16 18.09
C PHE A 12 -4.53 6.04 17.07
N MET A 13 -3.21 6.21 17.21
CA MET A 13 -2.41 6.97 16.25
C MET A 13 -2.43 6.30 14.87
N PHE A 14 -2.36 4.97 14.79
CA PHE A 14 -2.46 4.23 13.54
C PHE A 14 -3.78 4.49 12.81
N ILE A 15 -4.91 4.47 13.53
CA ILE A 15 -6.22 4.79 12.96
C ILE A 15 -6.27 6.22 12.42
N LEU A 16 -5.71 7.18 13.17
CA LEU A 16 -5.68 8.59 12.74
C LEU A 16 -4.81 8.79 11.49
N ILE A 17 -3.68 8.09 11.37
CA ILE A 17 -2.82 8.15 10.18
C ILE A 17 -3.57 7.62 8.95
N ILE A 18 -4.29 6.50 9.08
CA ILE A 18 -5.10 5.96 7.96
C ILE A 18 -6.20 6.94 7.56
N TRP A 19 -6.94 7.45 8.54
CA TRP A 19 -8.03 8.40 8.28
C TRP A 19 -7.52 9.68 7.60
N GLU A 20 -6.39 10.22 8.07
CA GLU A 20 -5.75 11.39 7.52
C GLU A 20 -5.28 11.17 6.08
N ALA A 21 -4.71 10.00 5.78
CA ALA A 21 -4.28 9.64 4.43
C ALA A 21 -5.45 9.61 3.44
N PHE A 22 -6.60 9.04 3.84
CA PHE A 22 -7.81 9.04 3.01
C PHE A 22 -8.43 10.44 2.88
N ALA A 23 -8.41 11.26 3.93
CA ALA A 23 -8.95 12.61 3.89
C ALA A 23 -8.13 13.56 3.01
N ALA A 24 -6.81 13.35 2.92
CA ALA A 24 -5.90 14.20 2.16
C ALA A 24 -5.77 13.82 0.67
N GLU A 25 -6.20 12.61 0.27
CA GLU A 25 -6.20 12.12 -1.12
C GLU A 25 -4.89 12.39 -1.89
N ARG A 26 -3.74 12.19 -1.23
CA ARG A 26 -2.44 12.53 -1.82
C ARG A 26 -2.12 11.59 -3.00
N PRO A 27 -1.83 12.12 -4.20
CA PRO A 27 -1.48 11.29 -5.35
C PRO A 27 -0.08 10.69 -5.17
N ILE A 28 0.08 9.46 -5.65
CA ILE A 28 1.38 8.77 -5.72
C ILE A 28 2.12 9.28 -6.97
N LEU A 29 3.29 9.90 -6.78
CA LEU A 29 4.09 10.46 -7.89
C LEU A 29 5.11 9.46 -8.43
N PHE A 30 5.70 8.65 -7.54
CA PHE A 30 6.70 7.65 -7.86
C PHE A 30 6.47 6.42 -6.99
N SER A 31 6.66 5.23 -7.56
CA SER A 31 6.58 3.95 -6.85
C SER A 31 7.98 3.36 -6.74
N GLU A 32 8.52 3.25 -5.53
CA GLU A 32 9.82 2.63 -5.24
C GLU A 32 9.66 1.11 -5.01
N GLY A 33 8.81 0.47 -5.81
CA GLY A 33 8.58 -0.96 -5.76
C GLY A 33 9.76 -1.75 -6.34
N LEU A 34 10.15 -2.84 -5.69
CA LEU A 34 11.10 -3.78 -6.27
C LEU A 34 10.44 -4.46 -7.48
N SER A 35 11.12 -4.48 -8.63
CA SER A 35 10.64 -5.17 -9.85
C SER A 35 10.58 -6.70 -9.72
N SER A 36 10.73 -7.24 -8.50
CA SER A 36 10.63 -8.66 -8.20
C SER A 36 9.20 -9.19 -8.17
N SER A 37 8.19 -8.34 -7.95
CA SER A 37 6.78 -8.71 -8.06
C SER A 37 6.05 -7.83 -9.07
N LEU A 38 5.17 -8.44 -9.86
CA LEU A 38 4.44 -7.76 -10.93
C LEU A 38 3.45 -6.71 -10.41
N GLU A 39 3.00 -6.81 -9.16
CA GLU A 39 2.06 -5.87 -8.55
C GLU A 39 2.56 -4.42 -8.55
N TRP A 40 3.88 -4.22 -8.45
CA TRP A 40 4.49 -2.88 -8.42
C TRP A 40 4.57 -2.21 -9.80
N LEU A 41 4.28 -2.96 -10.87
CA LEU A 41 4.21 -2.43 -12.24
C LEU A 41 2.83 -1.84 -12.56
N HIS A 42 1.80 -2.13 -11.75
CA HIS A 42 0.46 -1.62 -11.97
C HIS A 42 0.29 -0.18 -11.47
N PHE A 43 -0.71 0.51 -12.03
CA PHE A 43 -1.17 1.78 -11.48
C PHE A 43 -1.74 1.59 -10.07
N THR A 44 -1.78 2.69 -9.32
CA THR A 44 -2.40 2.75 -7.98
C THR A 44 -3.54 3.78 -8.01
N PRO A 45 -4.81 3.36 -7.98
CA PRO A 45 -5.31 1.98 -7.88
C PRO A 45 -5.18 1.18 -9.20
N PRO A 46 -5.14 -0.17 -9.12
CA PRO A 46 -5.14 -1.01 -10.31
C PRO A 46 -6.50 -0.96 -11.02
N ALA A 47 -6.51 -1.25 -12.32
CA ALA A 47 -7.75 -1.41 -13.07
C ALA A 47 -8.51 -2.68 -12.64
N ASP A 48 -9.84 -2.67 -12.74
CA ASP A 48 -10.72 -3.81 -12.44
C ASP A 48 -10.26 -5.10 -13.14
N HIS A 49 -9.88 -4.96 -14.42
CA HIS A 49 -9.21 -5.98 -15.19
C HIS A 49 -7.77 -5.54 -15.42
N SER A 50 -6.87 -5.98 -14.55
CA SER A 50 -5.47 -5.52 -14.59
C SER A 50 -4.65 -6.10 -15.75
N TYR A 51 -5.11 -7.20 -16.37
CA TYR A 51 -4.45 -7.83 -17.51
C TYR A 51 -5.47 -8.26 -18.56
N ASP A 52 -5.15 -8.02 -19.84
CA ASP A 52 -5.91 -8.57 -20.98
C ASP A 52 -5.60 -10.06 -21.21
N GLU A 53 -4.41 -10.50 -20.81
CA GLU A 53 -3.93 -11.87 -20.92
C GLU A 53 -3.04 -12.26 -19.73
N THR A 54 -2.92 -13.55 -19.45
CA THR A 54 -2.11 -14.03 -18.32
C THR A 54 -0.63 -13.70 -18.53
N PRO A 55 0.03 -12.95 -17.62
CA PRO A 55 1.43 -12.58 -17.79
C PRO A 55 2.34 -13.80 -17.65
N MET A 56 3.38 -13.88 -18.49
CA MET A 56 4.44 -14.88 -18.33
C MET A 56 5.34 -14.48 -17.16
N VAL A 57 5.48 -15.35 -16.17
CA VAL A 57 6.46 -15.20 -15.09
C VAL A 57 7.64 -16.11 -15.39
N SER A 58 8.78 -15.52 -15.77
CA SER A 58 10.05 -16.24 -15.91
C SER A 58 11.02 -15.81 -14.81
N ASN A 59 11.46 -16.75 -13.97
CA ASN A 59 12.57 -16.52 -13.06
C ASN A 59 13.88 -16.68 -13.86
N TYR A 60 14.52 -15.58 -14.20
CA TYR A 60 15.93 -15.56 -14.59
C TYR A 60 16.75 -14.93 -13.48
#